data_AF-A0A136KGZ1-F1
#
_entry.id   AF-A0A136KGZ1-F1
#
_cell.length_a   1.000
_cell.length_b   1.000
_cell.length_c   1.000
_cell.angle_alpha   90.00
_cell.angle_beta   90.00
_cell.angle_gamma   90.00
#
_symmetry.space_group_name_H-M   'P 1'
#
loop_
_entity.id
_entity.type
_entity.pdbx_description
1 polymer ?
#
loop_
_entity_poly.entity_id
_entity_poly.type
_entity_poly.pdbx_seq_one_letter_code
_entity_poly.pdbx_strand_id
1 'polypeptide(L)'
;MLCHKYLGLEKSKGSCFAFKLGKCNGACNQNISAADHNHIIENVFAQYKLQNWPWQGAITITEKREEITCKYSFDDWCLIGSKQINAHVVTNTAEYEKRFDFDIYRILQMALKKMKHLDIKEHEPR
;
A
#
# COMPACT_ATOMS: atom_id res chain seq x y z
N MET A 1 -15.40 -10.51 14.32
CA MET A 1 -15.74 -9.71 13.12
C MET A 1 -16.06 -8.27 13.51
N LEU A 2 -15.74 -7.30 12.64
CA LEU A 2 -15.79 -5.86 12.95
C LEU A 2 -17.19 -5.25 12.75
N CYS A 3 -17.54 -4.26 13.59
CA CYS A 3 -18.80 -3.53 13.48
C CYS A 3 -18.69 -2.36 12.51
N HIS A 4 -19.39 -2.43 11.36
CA HIS A 4 -19.40 -1.36 10.35
C HIS A 4 -19.88 0.00 10.87
N LYS A 5 -20.78 0.01 11.87
CA LYS A 5 -21.24 1.26 12.51
C LYS A 5 -20.12 1.93 13.30
N TYR A 6 -19.36 1.17 14.08
CA TYR A 6 -18.21 1.69 14.83
C TYR A 6 -17.03 2.06 13.91
N LEU A 7 -16.88 1.35 12.79
CA LEU A 7 -15.92 1.71 11.74
C LEU A 7 -16.35 2.93 10.89
N GLY A 8 -17.54 3.50 11.13
CA GLY A 8 -18.05 4.63 10.35
C GLY A 8 -18.47 4.30 8.91
N LEU A 9 -18.50 3.02 8.53
CA LEU A 9 -18.90 2.54 7.20
C LEU A 9 -20.42 2.52 6.98
N GLU A 10 -21.19 2.59 8.07
CA GLU A 10 -22.65 2.53 8.06
C GLU A 10 -23.23 3.50 9.11
N LYS A 11 -24.29 4.22 8.74
CA LYS A 11 -25.10 5.00 9.69
C LYS A 11 -26.41 4.27 9.97
N SER A 12 -26.62 3.80 11.19
CA SER A 12 -27.86 3.14 11.60
C SER A 12 -28.33 3.59 12.99
N LYS A 13 -29.65 3.59 13.22
CA LYS A 13 -30.22 3.94 14.54
C LYS A 13 -30.06 2.80 15.56
N GLY A 14 -30.15 1.55 15.13
CA GLY A 14 -29.99 0.35 15.96
C GLY A 14 -28.66 -0.37 15.73
N SER A 15 -28.71 -1.71 15.71
CA SER A 15 -27.57 -2.56 15.34
C SER A 15 -27.17 -2.37 13.87
N CYS A 16 -25.91 -2.64 13.54
CA CYS A 16 -25.42 -2.57 12.15
C CYS A 16 -25.98 -3.71 11.29
N PHE A 17 -26.02 -3.51 9.98
CA PHE A 17 -26.47 -4.53 9.03
C PHE A 17 -25.65 -5.83 9.13
N ALA A 18 -24.33 -5.72 9.32
CA ALA A 18 -23.46 -6.88 9.52
C ALA A 18 -23.86 -7.70 10.77
N PHE A 19 -24.39 -7.09 11.82
CA PHE A 19 -24.88 -7.81 13.00
C PHE A 19 -26.14 -8.61 12.68
N LYS A 20 -27.07 -8.03 11.91
CA LYS A 20 -28.28 -8.72 11.45
C LYS A 20 -27.98 -9.94 10.58
N LEU A 21 -26.83 -9.94 9.91
CA LEU A 21 -26.32 -11.07 9.11
C LEU A 21 -25.47 -12.07 9.91
N GLY A 22 -25.33 -11.90 11.23
CA GLY A 22 -24.44 -12.74 12.06
C GLY A 22 -22.95 -12.53 11.78
N LYS A 23 -22.58 -11.43 11.10
CA LYS A 23 -21.23 -11.10 10.66
C LYS A 23 -20.55 -10.02 11.51
N CYS A 24 -21.09 -9.69 12.67
CA CYS A 24 -20.52 -8.68 13.57
C CYS A 24 -20.66 -9.18 15.02
N ASN A 25 -19.63 -8.95 15.83
CA ASN A 25 -19.61 -9.38 17.24
C ASN A 25 -20.48 -8.48 18.16
N GLY A 26 -21.10 -7.44 17.61
CA GLY A 26 -22.15 -6.68 18.30
C GLY A 26 -21.68 -5.55 19.21
N ALA A 27 -20.54 -4.90 18.91
CA ALA A 27 -20.11 -3.68 19.61
C ALA A 27 -21.20 -2.57 19.61
N CYS A 28 -21.95 -2.44 18.51
CA CYS A 28 -23.08 -1.51 18.40
C CYS A 28 -24.31 -1.85 19.24
N ASN A 29 -24.34 -3.03 19.84
CA ASN A 29 -25.44 -3.53 20.67
C ASN A 29 -24.95 -3.96 22.06
N GLN A 30 -23.75 -3.53 22.47
CA GLN A 30 -23.12 -3.84 23.76
C GLN A 30 -22.87 -5.34 24.01
N ASN A 31 -22.90 -6.18 22.97
CA ASN A 31 -22.56 -7.61 23.09
C ASN A 31 -21.06 -7.82 23.38
N ILE A 32 -20.22 -6.88 22.94
CA ILE A 32 -18.81 -6.75 23.34
C ILE A 32 -18.53 -5.29 23.68
N SER A 33 -17.53 -5.04 24.53
CA SER A 33 -17.14 -3.67 24.86
C SER A 33 -16.47 -2.96 23.68
N ALA A 34 -16.42 -1.64 23.73
CA ALA A 34 -15.67 -0.86 22.74
C ALA A 34 -14.15 -1.17 22.80
N ALA A 35 -13.61 -1.46 24.00
CA ALA A 35 -12.22 -1.84 24.17
C ALA A 35 -11.92 -3.18 23.48
N ASP A 36 -12.76 -4.20 23.68
CA ASP A 36 -12.61 -5.49 23.00
C ASP A 36 -12.72 -5.35 21.49
N HIS A 37 -13.65 -4.51 21.02
CA HIS A 37 -13.80 -4.23 19.59
C HIS A 37 -12.56 -3.55 19.01
N ASN A 38 -11.98 -2.58 19.73
CA ASN A 38 -10.73 -1.92 19.33
C ASN A 38 -9.55 -2.90 19.27
N HIS A 39 -9.41 -3.82 20.22
CA HIS A 39 -8.38 -4.85 20.15
C HIS A 39 -8.54 -5.78 18.94
N ILE A 40 -9.78 -6.11 18.55
CA ILE A 40 -10.01 -6.86 17.31
C ILE A 40 -9.59 -6.01 16.09
N ILE A 41 -9.90 -4.71 16.08
CA ILE A 41 -9.42 -3.79 15.03
C ILE A 41 -7.90 -3.82 14.97
N GLU A 42 -7.20 -3.56 16.07
CA GLU A 42 -5.74 -3.54 16.13
C GLU A 42 -5.13 -4.82 15.57
N ASN A 43 -5.63 -5.97 16.00
CA ASN A 43 -5.14 -7.27 15.53
C ASN A 43 -5.39 -7.50 14.03
N VAL A 44 -6.56 -7.12 13.52
CA VAL A 44 -6.87 -7.25 12.08
C VAL A 44 -6.01 -6.28 11.27
N PHE A 45 -5.95 -5.01 11.67
CA PHE A 45 -5.21 -3.97 10.95
C PHE A 45 -3.69 -4.13 11.05
N ALA A 46 -3.17 -4.80 12.08
CA ALA A 46 -1.75 -5.12 12.20
C ALA A 46 -1.22 -5.87 10.95
N GLN A 47 -2.04 -6.70 10.32
CA GLN A 47 -1.69 -7.43 9.10
C GLN A 47 -1.61 -6.54 7.85
N TYR A 48 -2.26 -5.37 7.89
CA TYR A 48 -2.32 -4.39 6.80
C TYR A 48 -1.41 -3.19 7.05
N LYS A 49 -0.59 -3.22 8.10
CA LYS A 49 0.32 -2.13 8.44
C LYS A 49 1.35 -1.96 7.31
N LEU A 50 1.31 -0.79 6.68
CA LEU A 50 2.33 -0.39 5.70
C LEU A 50 3.66 -0.18 6.41
N GLN A 51 4.75 -0.55 5.74
CA GLN A 51 6.08 -0.21 6.21
C GLN A 51 6.31 1.30 6.06
N ASN A 52 7.05 1.89 6.99
CA ASN A 52 7.53 3.25 6.78
C ASN A 52 8.47 3.28 5.58
N TRP A 53 8.49 4.39 4.84
CA TRP A 53 9.47 4.59 3.77
C TRP A 53 10.88 4.56 4.37
N PRO A 54 11.74 3.60 4.00
CA PRO A 54 13.03 3.39 4.66
C PRO A 54 14.16 4.29 4.13
N TRP A 55 13.93 5.02 3.03
CA TRP A 55 14.92 5.87 2.38
C TRP A 55 14.71 7.34 2.76
N GLN A 56 15.77 8.15 2.67
CA GLN A 56 15.68 9.58 3.01
C GLN A 56 14.97 10.43 1.94
N GLY A 57 14.85 9.91 0.73
CA GLY A 57 14.21 10.58 -0.39
C GLY A 57 13.70 9.59 -1.44
N ALA A 58 13.44 10.10 -2.63
CA ALA A 58 13.01 9.28 -3.75
C ALA A 58 14.10 8.29 -4.15
N ILE A 59 13.70 7.10 -4.61
CA ILE A 59 14.60 6.08 -5.14
C ILE A 59 14.32 5.82 -6.61
N THR A 60 15.32 5.39 -7.36
CA THR A 60 15.16 4.80 -8.68
C THR A 60 15.57 3.34 -8.65
N ILE A 61 14.69 2.48 -9.13
CA ILE A 61 14.94 1.05 -9.34
C ILE A 61 15.17 0.82 -10.82
N THR A 62 16.28 0.16 -11.15
CA THR A 62 16.61 -0.22 -12.54
C THR A 62 16.41 -1.71 -12.75
N GLU A 63 15.60 -2.08 -13.75
CA GLU A 63 15.41 -3.44 -14.23
C GLU A 63 16.05 -3.57 -15.62
N LYS A 64 16.88 -4.59 -15.82
CA LYS A 64 17.53 -4.89 -17.10
C LYS A 64 17.03 -6.23 -17.61
N ARG A 65 16.52 -6.26 -18.83
CA ARG A 65 16.14 -7.49 -19.55
C ARG A 65 16.65 -7.39 -20.98
N GLU A 66 17.61 -8.24 -21.32
CA GLU A 66 18.22 -8.30 -22.66
C GLU A 66 18.64 -6.89 -23.15
N GLU A 67 17.97 -6.35 -24.16
CA GLU A 67 18.27 -5.04 -24.77
C GLU A 67 17.43 -3.88 -24.20
N ILE A 68 16.58 -4.16 -23.20
CA ILE A 68 15.66 -3.21 -22.59
C ILE A 68 16.08 -2.93 -21.15
N THR A 69 16.26 -1.65 -20.84
CA THR A 69 16.45 -1.16 -19.47
C THR A 69 15.26 -0.30 -19.07
N CYS A 70 14.53 -0.73 -18.03
CA CYS A 70 13.46 0.04 -17.42
C CYS A 70 13.96 0.67 -16.12
N LYS A 71 13.62 1.94 -15.90
CA LYS A 71 13.88 2.67 -14.66
C LYS A 71 12.56 3.14 -14.10
N TYR A 72 12.35 2.91 -12.81
CA TYR A 72 11.15 3.30 -12.08
C TYR A 72 11.55 4.16 -10.90
N SER A 73 10.99 5.35 -10.80
CA SER A 73 11.24 6.27 -9.69
C SER A 73 10.08 6.19 -8.70
N PHE A 74 10.40 6.03 -7.42
CA PHE A 74 9.45 5.90 -6.32
C PHE A 74 9.76 6.90 -5.21
N ASP A 75 8.72 7.41 -4.58
CA ASP A 75 8.81 8.30 -3.41
C ASP A 75 7.61 8.05 -2.47
N ASP A 76 7.85 7.84 -1.17
CA ASP A 76 6.84 7.42 -0.19
C ASP A 76 5.88 6.32 -0.69
N TRP A 77 6.45 5.22 -1.22
CA TRP A 77 5.70 4.10 -1.83
C TRP A 77 4.86 4.44 -3.08
N CYS A 78 4.97 5.65 -3.62
CA CYS A 78 4.27 6.08 -4.82
C CYS A 78 5.19 5.97 -6.04
N LEU A 79 4.68 5.45 -7.15
CA LEU A 79 5.38 5.52 -8.44
C LEU A 79 5.23 6.95 -8.99
N ILE A 80 6.36 7.64 -9.17
CA ILE A 80 6.38 9.04 -9.63
C ILE A 80 6.94 9.19 -11.04
N GLY A 81 7.61 8.16 -11.57
CA GLY A 81 8.04 8.18 -12.96
C GLY A 81 8.53 6.83 -13.46
N SER A 82 8.52 6.67 -14.77
CA SER A 82 9.12 5.53 -15.44
C SER A 82 9.87 5.96 -16.70
N LYS A 83 10.93 5.23 -17.04
CA LYS A 83 11.71 5.43 -18.25
C LYS A 83 12.13 4.10 -18.83
N GLN A 84 11.79 3.86 -20.08
CA GLN A 84 12.24 2.70 -20.84
C GLN A 84 13.30 3.10 -21.85
N ILE A 85 14.40 2.36 -21.86
CA ILE A 85 15.55 2.57 -22.74
C ILE A 85 15.76 1.27 -23.51
N ASN A 86 15.65 1.33 -24.84
CA ASN A 86 16.06 0.24 -25.71
C ASN A 86 17.47 0.55 -26.25
N ALA A 87 18.25 -0.48 -26.57
CA ALA A 87 19.66 -0.36 -27.01
C ALA A 87 19.91 0.66 -28.15
N HIS A 88 18.88 1.06 -28.89
CA HIS A 88 19.00 1.97 -30.04
C HIS A 88 18.26 3.31 -29.90
N VAL A 89 17.27 3.46 -28.99
CA VAL A 89 16.51 4.71 -28.79
C VAL A 89 15.90 4.73 -27.37
N VAL A 90 15.90 5.89 -26.70
CA VAL A 90 15.06 6.14 -25.51
C VAL A 90 13.63 6.36 -25.98
N THR A 91 12.71 5.42 -25.75
CA THR A 91 11.41 5.44 -26.43
C THR A 91 10.23 5.82 -25.55
N ASN A 92 10.32 5.76 -24.22
CA ASN A 92 9.20 6.18 -23.38
C ASN A 92 9.65 6.73 -22.01
N THR A 93 9.14 7.89 -21.64
CA THR A 93 9.29 8.48 -20.29
C THR A 93 7.91 8.95 -19.86
N ALA A 94 7.51 8.56 -18.65
CA ALA A 94 6.25 9.00 -18.05
C ALA A 94 6.53 9.58 -16.67
N GLU A 95 5.80 10.65 -16.35
CA GLU A 95 5.74 11.24 -15.02
C GLU A 95 4.33 10.99 -14.46
N TYR A 96 4.26 10.68 -13.17
CA TYR A 96 3.01 10.39 -12.49
C TYR A 96 2.85 11.32 -11.29
N GLU A 97 1.60 11.71 -11.01
CA GLU A 97 1.28 12.37 -9.75
C GLU A 97 1.62 11.43 -8.57
N LYS A 98 2.15 12.00 -7.49
CA LYS A 98 2.45 11.25 -6.27
C LYS A 98 1.15 10.78 -5.62
N ARG A 99 0.73 9.58 -6.00
CA ARG A 99 -0.49 8.93 -5.52
C ARG A 99 -0.18 7.53 -5.01
N PHE A 100 -0.59 7.27 -3.78
CA PHE A 100 -0.47 5.94 -3.20
C PHE A 100 -1.40 4.94 -3.88
N ASP A 101 -0.86 3.78 -4.21
CA ASP A 101 -1.58 2.63 -4.75
C ASP A 101 -1.08 1.37 -4.04
N PHE A 102 -2.03 0.60 -3.47
CA PHE A 102 -1.70 -0.55 -2.65
C PHE A 102 -1.11 -1.71 -3.45
N ASP A 103 -1.50 -1.88 -4.72
CA ASP A 103 -0.95 -2.91 -5.60
C ASP A 103 0.47 -2.54 -6.01
N ILE A 104 0.74 -1.26 -6.30
CA ILE A 104 2.10 -0.75 -6.55
C ILE A 104 3.00 -0.99 -5.33
N TYR A 105 2.53 -0.62 -4.13
CA TYR A 105 3.25 -0.91 -2.88
C TYR A 105 3.58 -2.39 -2.73
N ARG A 106 2.61 -3.29 -2.99
CA ARG A 106 2.81 -4.73 -2.87
C ARG A 106 3.80 -5.27 -3.89
N ILE A 107 3.71 -4.82 -5.14
CA ILE A 107 4.65 -5.18 -6.21
C ILE A 107 6.07 -4.73 -5.84
N LEU A 108 6.22 -3.48 -5.39
CA LEU A 108 7.50 -2.92 -4.98
C LEU A 108 8.10 -3.68 -3.79
N GLN A 109 7.30 -3.95 -2.74
CA GLN A 109 7.72 -4.77 -1.60
C GLN A 109 8.18 -6.16 -2.03
N MET A 110 7.47 -6.80 -2.96
CA MET A 110 7.86 -8.11 -3.49
C MET A 110 9.16 -8.02 -4.29
N ALA A 111 9.33 -6.99 -5.11
CA ALA A 111 10.54 -6.76 -5.90
C ALA A 111 11.77 -6.57 -5.00
N LEU A 112 11.66 -5.71 -3.99
CA LEU A 112 12.72 -5.43 -3.01
C LEU A 112 13.13 -6.66 -2.21
N LYS A 113 12.19 -7.56 -1.90
CA LYS A 113 12.47 -8.81 -1.18
C LYS A 113 13.10 -9.89 -2.06
N LYS A 114 12.71 -9.99 -3.34
CA LYS A 114 13.09 -11.10 -4.22
C LYS A 114 14.36 -10.85 -5.03
N MET A 115 14.60 -9.62 -5.47
CA MET A 115 15.60 -9.37 -6.51
C MET A 115 16.94 -8.92 -5.93
N LYS A 116 17.90 -9.85 -5.88
CA LYS A 116 19.30 -9.59 -5.49
C LYS A 116 20.09 -8.68 -6.46
N HIS A 117 19.48 -8.27 -7.58
CA HIS A 117 20.13 -7.54 -8.67
C HIS A 117 19.46 -6.20 -9.01
N LEU A 118 18.62 -5.65 -8.12
CA LEU A 118 18.10 -4.30 -8.32
C LEU A 118 19.19 -3.28 -8.00
N ASP A 119 19.56 -2.48 -9.01
CA ASP A 119 20.35 -1.27 -8.79
C ASP A 119 19.41 -0.19 -8.25
N ILE A 120 19.43 0.04 -6.93
CA ILE A 120 18.70 1.09 -6.24
C ILE A 120 19.59 2.33 -6.14
N LYS A 121 19.09 3.49 -6.59
CA LYS A 121 19.74 4.79 -6.38
C LYS A 121 18.83 5.71 -5.59
N GLU A 122 19.31 6.18 -4.44
CA GLU A 122 18.64 7.20 -3.63
C GLU A 122 18.98 8.59 -4.16
N HIS A 123 18.01 9.49 -4.12
CA HIS A 123 18.17 10.90 -4.45
C HIS A 123 17.97 11.74 -3.20
N GLU A 124 18.75 12.81 -3.06
CA GLU A 124 18.57 13.77 -1.97
C GLU A 124 17.15 14.37 -2.00
N PRO A 125 16.54 14.64 -0.83
CA PRO A 125 15.24 15.28 -0.76
C PRO A 125 15.31 16.66 -1.44
N ARG A 126 14.40 16.90 -2.39
CA ARG A 126 14.27 18.17 -3.10
C ARG A 126 13.77 19.29 -2.19
#